data_AF-A0AB35BK55-F1
#
_entry.id   AF-A0AB35BK55-F1
#
_cell.length_a   1.000
_cell.length_b   1.000
_cell.length_c   1.000
_cell.angle_alpha   90.00
_cell.angle_beta   90.00
_cell.angle_gamma   90.00
#
_symmetry.space_group_name_H-M   'P 1'
#
loop_
_entity.id
_entity.type
_entity.pdbx_description
1 polymer ?
#
loop_
_entity_poly.entity_id
_entity_poly.type
_entity_poly.pdbx_seq_one_letter_code
_entity_poly.pdbx_strand_id
1 'polypeptide(L)'
;MLALVGACLLSLTVTQTASGEPAADTVATGFAIPFSGAPGYEHLAPTQMTSPGQLNQPLGRQAADEIAGQIGLNRADALSEQQYRDLTSGGGVGGSLEDAEVINACVQILTNTNGRPVYSNVDGNSTPSVLASYGLYVNPSGQLESPANADAPTRQVNPLLAPGGFVGTWMRNNGATQTLIALYQSAYTVQAVYGFASQQISGAAQLVTNTKGGVSSEVGMSMAPPLWIVNFALLYILNPSLAAAMPARWAPIPSAVADAVKSSPTGQVPFSDYASYFQ
;
A
#
# COMPACT_ATOMS: atom_id res chain seq x y z
N MET A 1 67.18 31.73 -17.41
CA MET A 1 66.83 33.03 -18.00
C MET A 1 65.34 32.99 -18.31
N LEU A 2 64.63 34.05 -17.93
CA LEU A 2 63.18 34.14 -17.65
C LEU A 2 62.23 33.45 -18.65
N ALA A 3 61.24 32.72 -18.12
CA ALA A 3 60.00 32.44 -18.82
C ALA A 3 58.86 33.23 -18.16
N LEU A 4 58.17 33.98 -19.02
CA LEU A 4 57.17 35.01 -18.76
C LEU A 4 55.88 34.38 -18.20
N VAL A 5 55.37 34.93 -17.08
CA VAL A 5 54.07 34.57 -16.50
C VAL A 5 52.97 35.24 -17.32
N GLY A 6 52.19 34.45 -18.07
CA GLY A 6 50.96 34.88 -18.70
C GLY A 6 49.79 34.77 -17.71
N ALA A 7 49.27 35.89 -17.25
CA ALA A 7 48.07 35.95 -16.42
C ALA A 7 46.82 35.76 -17.30
N CYS A 8 46.17 34.61 -17.20
CA CYS A 8 44.81 34.42 -17.72
C CYS A 8 43.81 34.95 -16.70
N LEU A 9 43.16 36.06 -17.03
CA LEU A 9 41.99 36.58 -16.33
C LEU A 9 40.83 35.58 -16.50
N LEU A 10 40.49 34.88 -15.41
CA LEU A 10 39.27 34.09 -15.32
C LEU A 10 38.10 35.05 -15.11
N SER A 11 37.30 35.25 -16.16
CA SER A 11 36.00 35.90 -16.07
C SER A 11 35.10 35.03 -15.19
N LEU A 12 34.74 35.54 -14.01
CA LEU A 12 33.72 34.95 -13.13
C LEU A 12 32.36 35.04 -13.84
N THR A 13 32.00 34.01 -14.60
CA THR A 13 30.62 33.79 -14.99
C THR A 13 29.86 33.35 -13.75
N VAL A 14 29.02 34.25 -13.23
CA VAL A 14 28.00 33.91 -12.24
C VAL A 14 27.14 32.82 -12.84
N THR A 15 27.29 31.59 -12.34
CA THR A 15 26.30 30.54 -12.54
C THR A 15 25.01 31.04 -11.91
N GLN A 16 24.08 31.53 -12.74
CA GLN A 16 22.68 31.63 -12.32
C GLN A 16 22.26 30.20 -11.96
N THR A 17 22.18 29.93 -10.67
CA THR A 17 21.38 28.82 -10.17
C THR A 17 19.99 29.05 -10.72
N ALA A 18 19.59 28.21 -11.68
CA ALA A 18 18.21 28.09 -12.09
C ALA A 18 17.44 27.75 -10.81
N SER A 19 16.80 28.77 -10.24
CA SER A 19 15.79 28.58 -9.21
C SER A 19 14.66 27.84 -9.91
N GLY A 20 14.66 26.51 -9.76
CA GLY A 20 13.55 25.68 -10.17
C GLY A 20 12.31 26.25 -9.50
N GLU A 21 11.43 26.79 -10.32
CA GLU A 21 10.06 27.09 -9.93
C GLU A 21 9.49 25.83 -9.26
N PRO A 22 8.86 25.93 -8.08
CA PRO A 22 8.31 24.75 -7.43
C PRO A 22 7.37 24.08 -8.43
N ALA A 23 7.66 22.81 -8.74
CA ALA A 23 6.73 21.97 -9.46
C ALA A 23 5.36 22.11 -8.78
N ALA A 24 4.34 22.31 -9.61
CA ALA A 24 2.93 22.52 -9.25
C ALA A 24 2.55 22.00 -7.85
N ASP A 25 1.97 22.88 -7.03
CA ASP A 25 1.41 22.64 -5.69
C ASP A 25 1.50 21.18 -5.25
N THR A 26 2.60 20.81 -4.57
CA THR A 26 2.71 19.48 -3.95
C THR A 26 1.47 19.32 -3.08
N VAL A 27 0.58 18.39 -3.43
CA VAL A 27 -0.60 18.08 -2.63
C VAL A 27 -0.11 17.78 -1.22
N ALA A 28 -0.44 18.66 -0.27
CA ALA A 28 -0.02 18.51 1.11
C ALA A 28 -0.81 17.36 1.75
N THR A 29 -0.41 16.13 1.43
CA THR A 29 -0.99 14.90 1.98
C THR A 29 -0.65 14.74 3.46
N GLY A 30 0.43 15.38 3.92
CA GLY A 30 0.98 15.23 5.25
C GLY A 30 1.99 14.09 5.39
N PHE A 31 2.25 13.32 4.33
CA PHE A 31 3.30 12.30 4.32
C PHE A 31 4.60 12.88 3.77
N ALA A 32 5.73 12.57 4.41
CA ALA A 32 7.06 12.91 3.89
C ALA A 32 7.55 11.84 2.91
N ILE A 33 8.51 12.15 2.04
CA ILE A 33 9.19 11.14 1.21
C ILE A 33 9.95 10.16 2.13
N PRO A 34 9.89 8.83 1.91
CA PRO A 34 9.27 8.15 0.77
C PRO A 34 7.78 7.80 0.95
N PHE A 35 7.18 8.10 2.11
CA PHE A 35 5.78 7.78 2.44
C PHE A 35 4.77 8.52 1.57
N SER A 36 5.10 9.67 0.99
CA SER A 36 4.25 10.35 0.00
C SER A 36 4.22 9.64 -1.36
N GLY A 37 5.19 8.77 -1.64
CA GLY A 37 5.30 8.07 -2.93
C GLY A 37 5.90 8.92 -4.05
N ALA A 38 5.78 8.41 -5.28
CA ALA A 38 6.26 9.13 -6.46
C ALA A 38 5.39 10.38 -6.75
N PRO A 39 5.99 11.51 -7.16
CA PRO A 39 5.26 12.73 -7.46
C PRO A 39 4.17 12.55 -8.53
N GLY A 40 3.02 13.19 -8.31
CA GLY A 40 1.88 13.21 -9.22
C GLY A 40 0.83 12.11 -8.96
N TYR A 41 1.01 11.29 -7.93
CA TYR A 41 0.09 10.20 -7.58
C TYR A 41 -0.46 10.32 -6.15
N GLU A 42 0.00 11.31 -5.38
CA GLU A 42 -0.33 11.50 -3.98
C GLU A 42 -1.84 11.63 -3.74
N HIS A 43 -2.55 12.21 -4.70
CA HIS A 43 -4.00 12.43 -4.64
C HIS A 43 -4.84 11.18 -4.91
N LEU A 44 -4.24 10.10 -5.42
CA LEU A 44 -4.95 8.84 -5.73
C LEU A 44 -5.07 7.93 -4.51
N ALA A 45 -4.26 8.15 -3.49
CA ALA A 45 -4.34 7.45 -2.22
C ALA A 45 -5.53 7.95 -1.39
N PRO A 46 -6.02 7.15 -0.41
CA PRO A 46 -7.10 7.57 0.45
C PRO A 46 -6.70 8.82 1.22
N THR A 47 -7.66 9.73 1.41
CA THR A 47 -7.46 10.88 2.30
C THR A 47 -7.96 10.58 3.69
N GLN A 48 -7.58 11.42 4.66
CA GLN A 48 -8.18 11.37 5.98
C GLN A 48 -9.70 11.50 5.90
N MET A 49 -10.40 10.74 6.73
CA MET A 49 -11.83 10.91 6.92
C MET A 49 -12.15 12.29 7.50
N THR A 50 -13.29 12.84 7.10
CA THR A 50 -13.83 14.13 7.58
C THR A 50 -15.11 13.95 8.39
N SER A 51 -15.67 12.74 8.43
CA SER A 51 -16.85 12.41 9.24
C SER A 51 -16.83 10.93 9.66
N PRO A 52 -17.44 10.58 10.82
CA PRO A 52 -17.44 9.20 11.31
C PRO A 52 -18.06 8.18 10.36
N GLY A 53 -19.07 8.57 9.57
CA GLY A 53 -19.74 7.67 8.62
C GLY A 53 -18.83 7.15 7.49
N GLN A 54 -17.66 7.74 7.29
CA GLN A 54 -16.67 7.30 6.31
C GLN A 54 -15.75 6.19 6.84
N LEU A 55 -15.74 5.95 8.15
CA LEU A 55 -14.85 4.97 8.76
C LEU A 55 -15.11 3.58 8.17
N ASN A 56 -14.05 2.97 7.66
CA ASN A 56 -14.03 1.65 7.02
C ASN A 56 -14.98 1.49 5.82
N GLN A 57 -15.44 2.58 5.19
CA GLN A 57 -16.24 2.46 3.98
C GLN A 57 -15.39 1.98 2.80
N PRO A 58 -15.89 1.05 1.97
CA PRO A 58 -15.22 0.64 0.75
C PRO A 58 -15.19 1.79 -0.28
N LEU A 59 -14.17 1.80 -1.13
CA LEU A 59 -13.96 2.78 -2.20
C LEU A 59 -15.13 2.88 -3.18
N GLY A 60 -15.71 1.72 -3.53
CA GLY A 60 -16.75 1.61 -4.54
C GLY A 60 -16.18 1.52 -5.96
N ARG A 61 -16.99 0.94 -6.87
CA ARG A 61 -16.53 0.58 -8.23
C ARG A 61 -16.12 1.78 -9.06
N GLN A 62 -16.95 2.82 -9.11
CA GLN A 62 -16.69 4.01 -9.92
C GLN A 62 -15.34 4.65 -9.56
N ALA A 63 -15.11 4.90 -8.26
CA ALA A 63 -13.85 5.49 -7.79
C ALA A 63 -12.64 4.57 -8.06
N ALA A 64 -12.80 3.25 -7.91
CA ALA A 64 -11.75 2.30 -8.28
C ALA A 64 -11.41 2.39 -9.78
N ASP A 65 -12.39 2.40 -10.67
CA ASP A 65 -12.13 2.51 -12.11
C ASP A 65 -11.49 3.85 -12.50
N GLU A 66 -11.87 4.95 -11.83
CA GLU A 66 -11.28 6.29 -12.01
C GLU A 66 -9.82 6.33 -11.54
N ILE A 67 -9.49 5.71 -10.40
CA ILE A 67 -8.11 5.61 -9.91
C ILE A 67 -7.29 4.71 -10.82
N ALA A 68 -7.84 3.57 -11.24
CA ALA A 68 -7.20 2.66 -12.19
C ALA A 68 -6.80 3.40 -13.48
N GLY A 69 -7.72 4.17 -14.07
CA GLY A 69 -7.44 4.98 -15.26
C GLY A 69 -6.29 5.96 -15.05
N GLN A 70 -6.21 6.61 -13.89
CA GLN A 70 -5.15 7.57 -13.56
C GLN A 70 -3.79 6.91 -13.27
N ILE A 71 -3.76 5.65 -12.86
CA ILE A 71 -2.51 4.89 -12.71
C ILE A 71 -2.12 4.11 -13.97
N GLY A 72 -2.87 4.24 -15.07
CA GLY A 72 -2.57 3.56 -16.34
C GLY A 72 -3.11 2.14 -16.45
N LEU A 73 -4.17 1.81 -15.70
CA LEU A 73 -4.91 0.56 -15.79
C LEU A 73 -6.34 0.80 -16.28
N ASN A 74 -6.97 -0.24 -16.83
CA ASN A 74 -8.38 -0.26 -17.17
C ASN A 74 -8.96 -1.66 -16.92
N ARG A 75 -10.29 -1.81 -16.99
CA ARG A 75 -10.94 -3.09 -16.65
C ARG A 75 -10.52 -4.27 -17.53
N ALA A 76 -10.11 -4.04 -18.78
CA ALA A 76 -9.66 -5.10 -19.69
C ALA A 76 -8.26 -5.62 -19.32
N ASP A 77 -7.51 -4.89 -18.48
CA ASP A 77 -6.20 -5.33 -18.00
C ASP A 77 -6.32 -6.37 -16.88
N ALA A 78 -7.49 -6.50 -16.24
CA ALA A 78 -7.70 -7.48 -15.19
C ALA A 78 -7.77 -8.91 -15.72
N LEU A 79 -7.51 -9.88 -14.84
CA LEU A 79 -7.72 -11.30 -15.13
C LEU A 79 -9.17 -11.54 -15.55
N SER A 80 -9.37 -12.42 -16.53
CA SER A 80 -10.69 -12.98 -16.78
C SER A 80 -11.21 -13.71 -15.54
N GLU A 81 -12.53 -13.87 -15.43
CA GLU A 81 -13.10 -14.58 -14.27
C GLU A 81 -12.55 -15.99 -14.10
N GLN A 82 -12.26 -16.69 -15.20
CA GLN A 82 -11.69 -18.04 -15.15
C GLN A 82 -10.25 -18.00 -14.63
N GLN A 83 -9.41 -17.09 -15.14
CA GLN A 83 -8.04 -16.93 -14.64
C GLN A 83 -8.02 -16.53 -13.16
N TYR A 84 -8.91 -15.64 -12.74
CA TYR A 84 -9.02 -15.26 -11.33
C TYR A 84 -9.41 -16.46 -10.45
N ARG A 85 -10.40 -17.26 -10.88
CA ARG A 85 -10.79 -18.50 -10.17
C ARG A 85 -9.65 -19.52 -10.12
N ASP A 86 -8.93 -19.71 -11.22
CA ASP A 86 -7.82 -20.65 -11.28
C ASP A 86 -6.69 -20.21 -10.35
N LEU A 87 -6.27 -18.93 -10.40
CA LEU A 87 -5.24 -18.41 -9.51
C LEU A 87 -5.62 -18.53 -8.02
N THR A 88 -6.84 -18.13 -7.67
CA THR A 88 -7.30 -18.11 -6.26
C THR A 88 -7.64 -19.48 -5.70
N SER A 89 -7.79 -20.50 -6.55
CA SER A 89 -7.96 -21.89 -6.11
C SER A 89 -6.66 -22.70 -6.15
N GLY A 90 -5.54 -22.09 -6.55
CA GLY A 90 -4.27 -22.79 -6.79
C GLY A 90 -4.28 -23.67 -8.04
N GLY A 91 -5.25 -23.48 -8.93
CA GLY A 91 -5.38 -24.12 -10.22
C GLY A 91 -4.57 -23.45 -11.34
N GLY A 92 -4.89 -23.81 -12.58
CA GLY A 92 -4.13 -23.39 -13.75
C GLY A 92 -2.77 -24.10 -13.89
N VAL A 93 -2.07 -23.79 -14.97
CA VAL A 93 -0.75 -24.37 -15.27
C VAL A 93 0.29 -23.84 -14.28
N GLY A 94 0.90 -24.75 -13.52
CA GLY A 94 1.86 -24.39 -12.46
C GLY A 94 1.20 -23.79 -11.22
N GLY A 95 -0.09 -24.05 -11.00
CA GLY A 95 -0.81 -23.62 -9.81
C GLY A 95 -0.27 -24.21 -8.51
N SER A 96 -0.53 -23.51 -7.41
CA SER A 96 -0.06 -23.82 -6.06
C SER A 96 -1.14 -23.39 -5.06
N LEU A 97 -1.65 -24.35 -4.27
CA LEU A 97 -2.66 -24.05 -3.25
C LEU A 97 -2.09 -23.15 -2.15
N GLU A 98 -0.86 -23.41 -1.73
CA GLU A 98 -0.16 -22.63 -0.70
C GLU A 98 0.00 -21.16 -1.12
N ASP A 99 0.45 -20.91 -2.36
CA ASP A 99 0.59 -19.53 -2.87
C ASP A 99 -0.78 -18.85 -3.04
N ALA A 100 -1.80 -19.61 -3.44
CA ALA A 100 -3.17 -19.10 -3.54
C ALA A 100 -3.74 -18.72 -2.17
N GLU A 101 -3.46 -19.48 -1.12
CA GLU A 101 -3.85 -19.15 0.26
C GLU A 101 -3.22 -17.83 0.73
N VAL A 102 -1.93 -17.60 0.44
CA VAL A 102 -1.26 -16.32 0.73
C VAL A 102 -1.94 -15.16 -0.02
N ILE A 103 -2.19 -15.32 -1.33
CA ILE A 103 -2.87 -14.29 -2.14
C ILE A 103 -4.27 -14.00 -1.59
N ASN A 104 -5.05 -15.03 -1.26
CA ASN A 104 -6.39 -14.87 -0.73
C ASN A 104 -6.39 -14.17 0.64
N ALA A 105 -5.42 -14.48 1.51
CA ALA A 105 -5.26 -13.80 2.78
C ALA A 105 -4.91 -12.31 2.59
N CYS A 106 -4.05 -11.97 1.63
CA CYS A 106 -3.78 -10.57 1.25
C CYS A 106 -5.06 -9.83 0.86
N VAL A 107 -5.89 -10.45 0.01
CA VAL A 107 -7.17 -9.87 -0.44
C VAL A 107 -8.09 -9.61 0.75
N GLN A 108 -8.22 -10.57 1.68
CA GLN A 108 -9.07 -10.40 2.86
C GLN A 108 -8.60 -9.25 3.75
N ILE A 109 -7.29 -9.16 4.01
CA ILE A 109 -6.70 -8.11 4.84
C ILE A 109 -6.88 -6.72 4.21
N LEU A 110 -6.54 -6.58 2.92
CA LEU A 110 -6.58 -5.29 2.21
C LEU A 110 -7.99 -4.81 1.92
N THR A 111 -8.99 -5.69 1.99
CA THR A 111 -10.41 -5.38 1.81
C THR A 111 -11.21 -5.44 3.10
N ASN A 112 -10.56 -5.31 4.27
CA ASN A 112 -11.17 -5.35 5.60
C ASN A 112 -12.02 -4.09 5.93
N THR A 113 -13.04 -3.86 5.10
CA THR A 113 -13.98 -2.73 5.15
C THR A 113 -15.36 -3.19 5.62
N ASN A 114 -16.29 -2.25 5.80
CA ASN A 114 -17.67 -2.54 6.20
C ASN A 114 -18.32 -3.55 5.24
N GLY A 115 -18.84 -4.64 5.79
CA GLY A 115 -19.37 -5.78 5.02
C GLY A 115 -18.34 -6.87 4.71
N ARG A 116 -17.06 -6.69 5.08
CA ARG A 116 -15.96 -7.63 4.90
C ARG A 116 -15.10 -7.74 6.18
N PRO A 117 -15.68 -8.18 7.31
CA PRO A 117 -14.89 -8.37 8.52
C PRO A 117 -13.85 -9.48 8.34
N VAL A 118 -12.70 -9.30 8.98
CA VAL A 118 -11.71 -10.35 9.21
C VAL A 118 -12.07 -11.01 10.53
N TYR A 119 -12.09 -12.34 10.55
CA TYR A 119 -12.37 -13.12 11.75
C TYR A 119 -11.07 -13.66 12.33
N SER A 120 -10.88 -13.44 13.63
CA SER A 120 -9.68 -13.84 14.35
C SER A 120 -10.05 -14.61 15.62
N ASN A 121 -9.14 -15.44 16.11
CA ASN A 121 -9.30 -16.06 17.41
C ASN A 121 -8.80 -15.08 18.50
N VAL A 122 -9.72 -14.47 19.24
CA VAL A 122 -9.42 -13.55 20.34
C VAL A 122 -9.90 -14.22 21.63
N ASP A 123 -8.95 -14.58 22.48
CA ASP A 123 -9.20 -15.28 23.76
C ASP A 123 -10.09 -16.53 23.63
N GLY A 124 -9.90 -17.30 22.55
CA GLY A 124 -10.67 -18.51 22.26
C GLY A 124 -11.97 -18.28 21.48
N ASN A 125 -12.31 -17.02 21.17
CA ASN A 125 -13.57 -16.67 20.49
C ASN A 125 -13.31 -16.16 19.07
N SER A 126 -14.11 -16.64 18.11
CA SER A 126 -14.13 -16.08 16.75
C SER A 126 -14.71 -14.67 16.78
N THR A 127 -13.86 -13.67 16.59
CA THR A 127 -14.19 -12.26 16.75
C THR A 127 -14.03 -11.54 15.42
N PRO A 128 -15.10 -10.90 14.88
CA PRO A 128 -14.99 -10.07 13.69
C PRO A 128 -14.33 -8.72 14.02
N SER A 129 -13.49 -8.23 13.13
CA SER A 129 -12.91 -6.88 13.19
C SER A 129 -12.95 -6.20 11.81
N VAL A 130 -13.07 -4.88 11.81
CA VAL A 130 -13.03 -4.02 10.61
C VAL A 130 -12.15 -2.82 10.92
N LEU A 131 -10.91 -2.82 10.42
CA LEU A 131 -9.88 -1.86 10.83
C LEU A 131 -9.10 -1.24 9.65
N ALA A 132 -9.52 -1.48 8.41
CA ALA A 132 -8.76 -1.07 7.23
C ALA A 132 -8.51 0.44 7.14
N SER A 133 -9.43 1.30 7.60
CA SER A 133 -9.20 2.75 7.61
C SER A 133 -8.06 3.17 8.54
N TYR A 134 -7.78 2.40 9.60
CA TYR A 134 -6.63 2.67 10.47
C TYR A 134 -5.31 2.17 9.85
N GLY A 135 -5.37 1.44 8.74
CA GLY A 135 -4.24 0.70 8.19
C GLY A 135 -3.83 -0.47 9.10
N LEU A 136 -4.77 -1.04 9.85
CA LEU A 136 -4.53 -2.16 10.77
C LEU A 136 -5.46 -3.33 10.44
N TYR A 137 -5.14 -4.51 10.95
CA TYR A 137 -6.02 -5.67 10.98
C TYR A 137 -5.71 -6.54 12.20
N VAL A 138 -6.61 -7.48 12.52
CA VAL A 138 -6.35 -8.50 13.54
C VAL A 138 -6.00 -9.80 12.82
N ASN A 139 -4.83 -10.36 13.11
CA ASN A 139 -4.39 -11.60 12.49
C ASN A 139 -5.09 -12.82 13.11
N PRO A 140 -4.94 -14.04 12.53
CA PRO A 140 -5.68 -15.21 12.99
C PRO A 140 -5.46 -15.58 14.47
N SER A 141 -4.31 -15.23 15.06
CA SER A 141 -3.96 -15.48 16.46
C SER A 141 -4.43 -14.37 17.41
N GLY A 142 -5.21 -13.40 16.92
CA GLY A 142 -5.80 -12.34 17.75
C GLY A 142 -4.86 -11.18 18.04
N GLN A 143 -3.76 -11.03 17.29
CA GLN A 143 -2.87 -9.88 17.41
C GLN A 143 -3.28 -8.78 16.43
N LEU A 144 -3.32 -7.54 16.91
CA LEU A 144 -3.49 -6.34 16.11
C LEU A 144 -2.15 -5.93 15.50
N GLU A 145 -2.12 -5.68 14.20
CA GLU A 145 -0.91 -5.26 13.49
C GLU A 145 -1.21 -4.50 12.19
N SER A 146 -0.17 -3.87 11.64
CA SER A 146 -0.21 -3.28 10.29
C SER A 146 -0.14 -4.38 9.23
N PRO A 147 -0.90 -4.30 8.11
CA PRO A 147 -0.70 -5.19 6.97
C PRO A 147 0.73 -5.18 6.41
N ALA A 148 1.54 -4.16 6.71
CA ALA A 148 2.93 -4.14 6.27
C ALA A 148 3.89 -4.86 7.24
N ASN A 149 3.39 -5.43 8.35
CA ASN A 149 4.17 -6.24 9.28
C ASN A 149 4.87 -7.41 8.57
N ALA A 150 6.09 -7.76 9.00
CA ALA A 150 6.92 -8.78 8.36
C ALA A 150 6.23 -10.15 8.25
N ASP A 151 5.44 -10.51 9.25
CA ASP A 151 4.76 -11.82 9.32
C ASP A 151 3.37 -11.79 8.66
N ALA A 152 2.89 -10.63 8.23
CA ALA A 152 1.60 -10.53 7.55
C ALA A 152 1.67 -11.15 6.14
N PRO A 153 0.60 -11.82 5.66
CA PRO A 153 0.52 -12.33 4.28
C PRO A 153 0.85 -11.28 3.22
N THR A 154 0.43 -10.04 3.44
CA THR A 154 0.69 -8.85 2.61
C THR A 154 2.17 -8.47 2.53
N ARG A 155 3.02 -8.99 3.43
CA ARG A 155 4.49 -8.97 3.29
C ARG A 155 5.04 -10.25 2.69
N GLN A 156 4.50 -11.40 3.08
CA GLN A 156 4.91 -12.72 2.59
C GLN A 156 4.63 -12.94 1.10
N VAL A 157 3.73 -12.16 0.50
CA VAL A 157 3.46 -12.19 -0.94
C VAL A 157 4.59 -11.58 -1.79
N ASN A 158 5.50 -10.79 -1.20
CA ASN A 158 6.54 -10.08 -1.96
C ASN A 158 7.44 -11.00 -2.81
N PRO A 159 7.95 -12.14 -2.31
CA PRO A 159 8.67 -13.11 -3.14
C PRO A 159 7.82 -13.68 -4.30
N LEU A 160 6.51 -13.82 -4.12
CA LEU A 160 5.60 -14.30 -5.17
C LEU A 160 5.43 -13.29 -6.31
N LEU A 161 5.52 -11.99 -5.98
CA LEU A 161 5.41 -10.86 -6.90
C LEU A 161 6.76 -10.48 -7.54
N ALA A 162 7.88 -10.89 -6.94
CA ALA A 162 9.21 -10.56 -7.41
C ALA A 162 9.41 -11.04 -8.87
N PRO A 163 10.29 -10.41 -9.67
CA PRO A 163 10.63 -10.90 -10.99
C PRO A 163 11.05 -12.38 -10.96
N GLY A 164 10.35 -13.21 -11.74
CA GLY A 164 10.56 -14.67 -11.74
C GLY A 164 9.80 -15.45 -10.67
N GLY A 165 9.11 -14.75 -9.75
CA GLY A 165 8.24 -15.34 -8.74
C GLY A 165 6.99 -16.00 -9.31
N PHE A 166 6.23 -16.63 -8.42
CA PHE A 166 5.03 -17.42 -8.73
C PHE A 166 4.03 -16.65 -9.60
N VAL A 167 3.63 -15.43 -9.21
CA VAL A 167 2.55 -14.68 -9.88
C VAL A 167 2.91 -14.38 -11.33
N GLY A 168 4.13 -13.89 -11.58
CA GLY A 168 4.58 -13.58 -12.94
C GLY A 168 4.71 -14.84 -13.82
N THR A 169 5.18 -15.96 -13.25
CA THR A 169 5.30 -17.24 -13.97
C THR A 169 3.92 -17.81 -14.28
N TRP A 170 3.03 -17.84 -13.29
CA TRP A 170 1.65 -18.30 -13.44
C TRP A 170 0.90 -17.49 -14.49
N MET A 171 1.00 -16.15 -14.47
CA MET A 171 0.32 -15.29 -15.45
C MET A 171 0.76 -15.58 -16.89
N ARG A 172 2.06 -15.79 -17.13
CA ARG A 172 2.56 -16.14 -18.47
C ARG A 172 2.06 -17.50 -18.94
N ASN A 173 2.04 -18.49 -18.04
CA ASN A 173 1.61 -19.85 -18.37
C ASN A 173 0.10 -19.99 -18.59
N ASN A 174 -0.70 -19.07 -18.05
CA ASN A 174 -2.17 -19.10 -18.08
C ASN A 174 -2.79 -18.01 -18.97
N GLY A 175 -2.02 -17.49 -19.94
CA GLY A 175 -2.52 -16.54 -20.94
C GLY A 175 -2.84 -15.14 -20.41
N ALA A 176 -2.32 -14.77 -19.23
CA ALA A 176 -2.49 -13.47 -18.59
C ALA A 176 -1.27 -12.54 -18.78
N THR A 177 -0.46 -12.76 -19.82
CA THR A 177 0.72 -11.94 -20.12
C THR A 177 0.37 -10.46 -20.31
N GLN A 178 -0.78 -10.14 -20.93
CA GLN A 178 -1.20 -8.75 -21.12
C GLN A 178 -1.53 -8.06 -19.78
N THR A 179 -2.21 -8.74 -18.86
CA THR A 179 -2.42 -8.27 -17.49
C THR A 179 -1.09 -7.94 -16.79
N LEU A 180 -0.10 -8.82 -16.94
CA LEU A 180 1.23 -8.61 -16.35
C LEU A 180 1.95 -7.40 -16.98
N ILE A 181 1.86 -7.23 -18.31
CA ILE A 181 2.43 -6.08 -19.03
C ILE A 181 1.77 -4.79 -18.56
N ALA A 182 0.43 -4.75 -18.50
CA ALA A 182 -0.33 -3.60 -18.05
C ALA A 182 0.04 -3.20 -16.61
N LEU A 183 0.16 -4.18 -15.70
CA LEU A 183 0.65 -3.93 -14.35
C LEU A 183 2.01 -3.22 -14.36
N TYR A 184 2.99 -3.73 -15.11
CA TYR A 184 4.33 -3.13 -15.13
C TYR A 184 4.41 -1.79 -15.88
N GLN A 185 3.48 -1.52 -16.80
CA GLN A 185 3.35 -0.23 -17.47
C GLN A 185 2.61 0.82 -16.62
N SER A 186 1.85 0.39 -15.61
CA SER A 186 1.12 1.25 -14.69
C SER A 186 2.03 1.93 -13.65
N ALA A 187 1.44 2.80 -12.83
CA ALA A 187 2.12 3.41 -11.69
C ALA A 187 2.63 2.41 -10.64
N TYR A 188 2.19 1.14 -10.68
CA TYR A 188 2.69 0.07 -9.81
C TYR A 188 4.22 0.05 -9.76
N THR A 189 4.89 0.08 -10.93
CA THR A 189 6.36 -0.08 -11.01
C THR A 189 7.09 1.04 -10.29
N VAL A 190 6.65 2.29 -10.47
CA VAL A 190 7.30 3.43 -9.81
C VAL A 190 6.96 3.48 -8.33
N GLN A 191 5.70 3.22 -7.95
CA GLN A 191 5.27 3.24 -6.55
C GLN A 191 5.86 2.09 -5.73
N ALA A 192 6.12 0.94 -6.33
CA ALA A 192 6.75 -0.20 -5.66
C ALA A 192 8.11 0.17 -5.05
N VAL A 193 8.93 0.97 -5.75
CA VAL A 193 10.22 1.44 -5.23
C VAL A 193 10.05 2.25 -3.94
N TYR A 194 9.08 3.19 -3.94
CA TYR A 194 8.77 3.98 -2.76
C TYR A 194 8.16 3.14 -1.64
N GLY A 195 7.32 2.15 -1.98
CA GLY A 195 6.71 1.22 -1.03
C GLY A 195 7.74 0.34 -0.33
N PHE A 196 8.75 -0.15 -1.07
CA PHE A 196 9.85 -0.91 -0.47
C PHE A 196 10.72 -0.05 0.46
N ALA A 197 11.10 1.16 0.04
CA ALA A 197 11.88 2.08 0.88
C ALA A 197 11.11 2.44 2.17
N SER A 198 9.83 2.76 2.00
CA SER A 198 8.85 2.97 3.05
C SER A 198 8.80 1.86 4.11
N GLN A 199 8.67 0.61 3.68
CA GLN A 199 8.62 -0.53 4.60
C GLN A 199 9.96 -0.77 5.32
N GLN A 200 11.10 -0.44 4.70
CA GLN A 200 12.41 -0.54 5.36
C GLN A 200 12.58 0.50 6.47
N ILE A 201 12.07 1.72 6.26
CA ILE A 201 12.20 2.83 7.24
C ILE A 201 11.24 2.67 8.42
N SER A 202 10.04 2.12 8.19
CA SER A 202 8.96 2.07 9.20
C SER A 202 9.21 1.07 10.34
N GLY A 203 10.31 0.29 10.29
CA GLY A 203 10.69 -0.66 11.34
C GLY A 203 9.66 -1.78 11.56
N ALA A 204 9.62 -2.35 12.76
CA ALA A 204 8.70 -3.45 13.09
C ALA A 204 7.23 -2.99 13.18
N ALA A 205 7.00 -1.79 13.72
CA ALA A 205 5.67 -1.23 13.93
C ALA A 205 4.89 -1.02 12.63
N GLN A 206 5.59 -0.68 11.54
CA GLN A 206 4.98 -0.46 10.22
C GLN A 206 3.81 0.54 10.30
N LEU A 207 4.02 1.59 11.09
CA LEU A 207 3.18 2.77 11.21
C LEU A 207 3.92 3.97 10.62
N VAL A 208 3.17 4.95 10.15
CA VAL A 208 3.72 6.21 9.66
C VAL A 208 3.00 7.42 10.21
N THR A 209 3.77 8.48 10.36
CA THR A 209 3.29 9.78 10.79
C THR A 209 2.78 10.58 9.58
N ASN A 210 1.56 11.12 9.72
CA ASN A 210 0.99 12.14 8.86
C ASN A 210 0.95 13.47 9.61
N THR A 211 1.38 14.57 8.98
CA THR A 211 1.47 15.91 9.58
C THR A 211 0.52 16.95 8.96
N LYS A 212 -0.50 16.49 8.22
CA LYS A 212 -1.41 17.37 7.49
C LYS A 212 -2.10 18.37 8.44
N GLY A 213 -2.14 19.64 8.04
CA GLY A 213 -2.74 20.70 8.85
C GLY A 213 -1.98 21.01 10.15
N GLY A 214 -0.72 20.61 10.26
CA GLY A 214 0.10 20.84 11.45
C GLY A 214 -0.20 19.88 12.61
N VAL A 215 -1.04 18.87 12.39
CA VAL A 215 -1.38 17.85 13.39
C VAL A 215 -0.63 16.57 13.05
N SER A 216 0.11 16.03 14.02
CA SER A 216 0.79 14.74 13.89
C SER A 216 -0.18 13.61 14.24
N SER A 217 -0.39 12.68 13.32
CA SER A 217 -1.25 11.50 13.48
C SER A 217 -0.55 10.25 12.99
N GLU A 218 -0.78 9.12 13.64
CA GLU A 218 -0.24 7.83 13.22
C GLU A 218 -1.29 7.05 12.42
N VAL A 219 -0.84 6.38 11.37
CA VAL A 219 -1.68 5.49 10.55
C VAL A 219 -0.84 4.29 10.13
N GLY A 220 -1.47 3.14 9.94
CA GLY A 220 -0.80 1.96 9.44
C GLY A 220 -0.25 2.18 8.04
N MET A 221 0.93 1.62 7.78
CA MET A 221 1.71 1.93 6.58
C MET A 221 1.01 1.56 5.26
N SER A 222 0.06 0.64 5.30
CA SER A 222 -0.78 0.28 4.15
C SER A 222 -1.63 1.44 3.61
N MET A 223 -1.85 2.50 4.40
CA MET A 223 -2.58 3.70 3.99
C MET A 223 -1.68 4.79 3.39
N ALA A 224 -0.35 4.64 3.50
CA ALA A 224 0.56 5.57 2.85
C ALA A 224 0.46 5.41 1.32
N PRO A 225 0.46 6.53 0.56
CA PRO A 225 0.26 6.51 -0.88
C PRO A 225 0.98 5.42 -1.69
N PRO A 226 2.30 5.20 -1.56
CA PRO A 226 2.97 4.22 -2.41
C PRO A 226 2.50 2.80 -2.16
N LEU A 227 2.33 2.42 -0.89
CA LEU A 227 1.93 1.06 -0.55
C LEU A 227 0.44 0.84 -0.84
N TRP A 228 -0.41 1.85 -0.61
CA TRP A 228 -1.82 1.78 -0.97
C TRP A 228 -2.00 1.62 -2.49
N ILE A 229 -1.30 2.40 -3.31
CA ILE A 229 -1.40 2.33 -4.78
C ILE A 229 -0.87 0.99 -5.32
N VAL A 230 0.24 0.48 -4.75
CA VAL A 230 0.76 -0.86 -5.10
C VAL A 230 -0.29 -1.93 -4.81
N ASN A 231 -0.86 -1.93 -3.61
CA ASN A 231 -1.91 -2.88 -3.23
C ASN A 231 -3.16 -2.73 -4.11
N PHE A 232 -3.55 -1.50 -4.41
CA PHE A 232 -4.67 -1.20 -5.31
C PHE A 232 -4.45 -1.78 -6.70
N ALA A 233 -3.31 -1.52 -7.32
CA ALA A 233 -2.99 -2.02 -8.66
C ALA A 233 -3.04 -3.55 -8.71
N LEU A 234 -2.44 -4.21 -7.71
CA LEU A 234 -2.45 -5.68 -7.57
C LEU A 234 -3.87 -6.23 -7.43
N LEU A 235 -4.69 -5.66 -6.54
CA LEU A 235 -6.08 -6.10 -6.40
C LEU A 235 -6.90 -5.82 -7.66
N TYR A 236 -6.67 -4.69 -8.33
CA TYR A 236 -7.42 -4.30 -9.51
C TYR A 236 -7.17 -5.25 -10.68
N ILE A 237 -5.90 -5.62 -10.93
CA ILE A 237 -5.57 -6.58 -11.98
C ILE A 237 -6.05 -8.01 -11.65
N LEU A 238 -6.20 -8.36 -10.36
CA LEU A 238 -6.80 -9.64 -9.98
C LEU A 238 -8.29 -9.65 -10.31
N ASN A 239 -9.01 -8.63 -9.84
CA ASN A 239 -10.42 -8.40 -10.12
C ASN A 239 -10.80 -6.98 -9.66
N PRO A 240 -11.32 -6.10 -10.53
CA PRO A 240 -11.63 -4.70 -10.19
C PRO A 240 -12.57 -4.54 -8.99
N SER A 241 -13.42 -5.53 -8.72
CA SER A 241 -14.32 -5.52 -7.55
C SER A 241 -13.58 -5.66 -6.20
N LEU A 242 -12.37 -6.22 -6.19
CA LEU A 242 -11.52 -6.30 -4.99
C LEU A 242 -10.91 -4.94 -4.66
N ALA A 243 -10.37 -4.25 -5.66
CA ALA A 243 -9.85 -2.89 -5.49
C ALA A 243 -10.96 -1.92 -5.05
N ALA A 244 -12.18 -2.10 -5.58
CA ALA A 244 -13.36 -1.36 -5.11
C ALA A 244 -13.75 -1.61 -3.64
N ALA A 245 -13.24 -2.68 -3.03
CA ALA A 245 -13.49 -3.02 -1.63
C ALA A 245 -12.40 -2.53 -0.67
N MET A 246 -11.32 -1.92 -1.17
CA MET A 246 -10.31 -1.26 -0.35
C MET A 246 -10.91 -0.06 0.42
N PRO A 247 -10.31 0.35 1.55
CA PRO A 247 -10.80 1.50 2.32
C PRO A 247 -10.73 2.80 1.50
N ALA A 248 -11.83 3.55 1.48
CA ALA A 248 -11.94 4.81 0.75
C ALA A 248 -11.20 5.98 1.46
N ARG A 249 -11.08 5.89 2.79
CA ARG A 249 -10.50 6.92 3.65
C ARG A 249 -9.65 6.27 4.74
N TRP A 250 -8.64 7.00 5.21
CA TRP A 250 -7.90 6.61 6.40
C TRP A 250 -8.36 7.38 7.64
N ALA A 251 -8.12 6.82 8.82
CA ALA A 251 -8.38 7.40 10.12
C ALA A 251 -7.11 7.32 10.99
N PRO A 252 -6.86 8.31 11.87
CA PRO A 252 -5.74 8.23 12.80
C PRO A 252 -5.94 7.05 13.76
N ILE A 253 -4.88 6.28 13.99
CA ILE A 253 -4.86 5.24 15.03
C ILE A 253 -4.99 5.92 16.39
N PRO A 254 -5.86 5.42 17.31
CA PRO A 254 -5.91 5.92 18.68
C PRO A 254 -4.52 5.90 19.32
N SER A 255 -4.09 7.00 19.96
CA SER A 255 -2.70 7.18 20.39
C SER A 255 -2.17 6.06 21.28
N ALA A 256 -2.98 5.60 22.24
CA ALA A 256 -2.62 4.48 23.12
C ALA A 256 -2.30 3.19 22.34
N VAL A 257 -3.01 2.94 21.24
CA VAL A 257 -2.78 1.79 20.38
C VAL A 257 -1.50 1.98 19.55
N ALA A 258 -1.31 3.17 18.96
CA ALA A 258 -0.12 3.48 18.18
C ALA A 258 1.16 3.36 19.04
N ASP A 259 1.13 3.88 20.27
CA ASP A 259 2.25 3.80 21.22
C ASP A 259 2.56 2.35 21.62
N ALA A 260 1.53 1.53 21.83
CA ALA A 260 1.69 0.12 22.14
C ALA A 260 2.31 -0.66 20.98
N VAL A 261 1.81 -0.45 19.75
CA VAL A 261 2.35 -1.07 18.54
C VAL A 261 3.81 -0.65 18.31
N LYS A 262 4.14 0.63 18.51
CA LYS A 262 5.53 1.13 18.39
C LYS A 262 6.48 0.58 19.44
N SER A 263 5.98 0.34 20.64
CA SER A 263 6.76 -0.21 21.75
C SER A 263 6.93 -1.74 21.65
N SER A 264 6.11 -2.40 20.84
CA SER A 264 6.19 -3.84 20.61
C SER A 264 7.40 -4.19 19.73
N PRO A 265 8.27 -5.13 20.15
CA PRO A 265 9.41 -5.58 19.34
C PRO A 265 9.01 -6.15 17.98
N THR A 266 7.79 -6.68 17.86
CA THR A 266 7.26 -7.26 16.62
C THR A 266 6.26 -6.35 15.92
N GLY A 267 5.91 -5.20 16.48
CA GLY A 267 4.83 -4.36 15.93
C GLY A 267 3.44 -4.98 16.08
N GLN A 268 3.29 -5.97 16.96
CA GLN A 268 2.03 -6.68 17.23
C GLN A 268 1.64 -6.49 18.69
N VAL A 269 0.34 -6.34 18.96
CA VAL A 269 -0.22 -6.27 20.32
C VAL A 269 -1.49 -7.11 20.42
N PRO A 270 -1.82 -7.69 21.59
CA PRO A 270 -3.07 -8.45 21.75
C PRO A 270 -4.29 -7.56 21.47
N PHE A 271 -5.16 -7.95 20.55
CA PHE A 271 -6.31 -7.12 20.18
C PHE A 271 -7.31 -6.95 21.33
N SER A 272 -7.47 -7.97 22.18
CA SER A 272 -8.38 -7.93 23.34
C SER A 272 -8.08 -6.77 24.29
N ASP A 273 -6.81 -6.38 24.45
CA ASP A 273 -6.40 -5.27 25.30
C ASP A 273 -6.77 -3.88 24.72
N TYR A 274 -6.99 -3.80 23.40
CA TYR A 274 -7.17 -2.53 22.68
C TYR A 274 -8.49 -2.41 21.92
N ALA A 275 -9.34 -3.45 21.91
CA ALA A 275 -10.57 -3.48 21.12
C ALA A 275 -11.53 -2.31 21.43
N SER A 276 -11.56 -1.83 22.68
CA SER A 276 -12.41 -0.72 23.11
C SER A 276 -12.04 0.64 22.49
N TYR A 277 -10.82 0.80 21.96
CA TYR A 277 -10.39 2.04 21.30
C TYR A 277 -10.98 2.21 19.89
N PHE A 278 -11.64 1.18 19.35
CA PHE A 278 -12.19 1.15 17.99
C PHE A 278 -13.73 1.15 17.95
N GLN A 279 -14.38 1.43 19.08
CA GLN A 279 -15.84 1.44 19.24
C GLN A 279 -16.45 2.85 19.07
#